data_AF-A0A222WT94-F1
#
_entry.id   AF-A0A222WT94-F1
#
_cell.length_a   1.000
_cell.length_b   1.000
_cell.length_c   1.000
_cell.angle_alpha   90.00
_cell.angle_beta   90.00
_cell.angle_gamma   90.00
#
_symmetry.space_group_name_H-M   'P 1'
#
loop_
_entity.id
_entity.type
_entity.pdbx_description
1 polymer ?
#
loop_
_entity_poly.entity_id
_entity_poly.type
_entity_poly.pdbx_seq_one_letter_code
_entity_poly.pdbx_strand_id
1 'polypeptide(L)'
;MRVSLKEGLEKKENLSMNKKYIVYSLETSKNGEEFYRVQNDANQVVPYPTSLFEIVSDKVNSDWILWNKPNNSSALLPKQFAYLSFWEDYYNDELEALKIFNLIKEQLFQEELEENEVREIFEIENEDEITFILNVLIKTKDIRFINLVIQYVKSKLEESNGEDNTTLLAFRYLSLFKQSEVEDYFLYYLTNIELGNDRLTEVVNEYFS
;
A
#
# COMPACT_ATOMS: atom_id res chain seq x y z
N MET A 1 -0.23 -0.28 12.98
CA MET A 1 -0.21 1.00 13.71
C MET A 1 -0.20 2.11 12.69
N ARG A 2 -1.06 3.10 12.88
CA ARG A 2 -1.23 4.23 11.97
C ARG A 2 -1.34 5.54 12.71
N VAL A 3 -0.86 6.58 12.06
CA VAL A 3 -0.77 7.92 12.62
C VAL A 3 -1.16 8.98 11.60
N SER A 4 -1.73 10.09 12.06
CA SER A 4 -2.02 11.30 11.26
C SER A 4 -1.34 12.50 11.90
N LEU A 5 -1.10 13.55 11.13
CA LEU A 5 -0.57 14.80 11.68
C LEU A 5 -1.60 15.47 12.62
N LYS A 6 -1.13 16.02 13.74
CA LYS A 6 -1.97 16.85 14.60
C LYS A 6 -2.36 18.16 13.91
N GLU A 7 -3.60 18.60 14.12
CA GLU A 7 -4.10 19.90 13.65
C GLU A 7 -3.18 21.06 14.08
N GLY A 8 -3.02 22.05 13.18
CA GLY A 8 -2.21 23.25 13.43
C GLY A 8 -0.71 23.11 13.14
N LEU A 9 -0.24 21.96 12.65
CA LEU A 9 1.13 21.74 12.17
C LEU A 9 1.21 21.84 10.64
N GLU A 10 0.80 22.99 10.09
CA GLU A 10 0.46 23.14 8.67
C GLU A 10 1.62 22.97 7.67
N LYS A 11 2.88 22.90 8.11
CA LYS A 11 4.05 22.67 7.24
C LYS A 11 5.15 21.89 7.95
N LYS A 12 5.15 20.58 7.77
CA LYS A 12 6.36 19.75 7.96
C LYS A 12 6.73 19.14 6.62
N GLU A 13 8.02 19.15 6.31
CA GLU A 13 8.52 18.66 5.02
C GLU A 13 8.01 17.24 4.75
N ASN A 14 7.36 17.09 3.60
CA ASN A 14 6.85 15.83 3.06
C ASN A 14 5.78 15.12 3.91
N LEU A 15 5.00 15.85 4.71
CA LEU A 15 3.84 15.28 5.42
C LEU A 15 2.57 16.12 5.17
N SER A 16 1.48 15.46 4.81
CA SER A 16 0.17 16.00 4.46
C SER A 16 -0.83 15.79 5.59
N MET A 17 -1.60 16.83 5.90
CA MET A 17 -2.56 16.84 7.02
C MET A 17 -3.66 15.78 6.90
N ASN A 18 -4.11 15.48 5.68
CA ASN A 18 -5.24 14.57 5.45
C ASN A 18 -4.79 13.12 5.20
N LYS A 19 -3.49 12.82 5.33
CA LYS A 19 -2.95 11.48 5.05
C LYS A 19 -2.74 10.70 6.34
N LYS A 20 -3.10 9.41 6.31
CA LYS A 20 -2.80 8.44 7.36
C LYS A 20 -1.53 7.67 7.00
N TYR A 21 -0.53 7.75 7.86
CA TYR A 21 0.76 7.10 7.69
C TYR A 21 0.81 5.76 8.42
N ILE A 22 1.37 4.75 7.75
CA ILE A 22 1.73 3.48 8.39
C ILE A 22 3.05 3.65 9.13
N VAL A 23 3.08 3.24 10.39
CA VAL A 23 4.29 3.23 11.21
C VAL A 23 5.02 1.90 11.00
N TYR A 24 6.31 1.99 10.65
CA TYR A 24 7.19 0.83 10.45
C TYR A 24 8.05 0.54 11.70
N SER A 25 8.34 1.56 12.49
CA SER A 25 8.99 1.43 13.80
C SER A 25 8.64 2.60 14.72
N LEU A 26 8.53 2.32 16.01
CA LEU A 26 8.59 3.31 17.09
C LEU A 26 9.95 3.18 17.76
N GLU A 27 10.80 4.20 17.62
CA GLU A 27 12.18 4.20 18.08
C GLU A 27 12.34 5.15 19.26
N THR A 28 12.97 4.69 20.33
CA THR A 28 13.26 5.50 21.52
C THR A 28 14.76 5.70 21.63
N SER A 29 15.22 6.94 21.55
CA SER A 29 16.63 7.31 21.66
C SER A 29 17.15 7.09 23.08
N LYS A 30 18.48 7.11 23.25
CA LYS A 30 19.13 7.02 24.57
C LYS A 30 18.66 8.12 25.54
N ASN A 31 18.22 9.27 25.01
CA ASN A 31 17.74 10.41 25.79
C ASN A 31 16.23 10.32 26.11
N GLY A 32 15.56 9.26 25.66
CA GLY A 32 14.11 9.08 25.84
C GLY A 32 13.26 9.81 24.79
N GLU A 33 13.86 10.34 23.73
CA GLU A 33 13.10 10.94 22.63
C GLU A 33 12.53 9.84 21.75
N GLU A 34 11.26 9.99 21.35
CA GLU A 34 10.55 8.98 20.56
C GLU A 34 10.30 9.45 19.13
N PHE A 35 10.45 8.52 18.19
CA PHE A 35 10.25 8.76 16.76
C PHE A 35 9.40 7.66 16.14
N TYR A 36 8.44 8.06 15.31
CA TYR A 36 7.79 7.16 14.36
C TYR A 36 8.56 7.17 13.04
N ARG A 37 8.92 5.99 12.55
CA ARG A 37 9.41 5.84 11.18
C ARG A 37 8.24 5.54 10.26
N VAL A 38 8.03 6.42 9.30
CA VAL A 38 6.92 6.36 8.33
C VAL A 38 7.45 6.56 6.92
N GLN A 39 6.69 6.14 5.91
CA GLN A 39 6.94 6.55 4.53
C GLN A 39 6.23 7.88 4.28
N ASN A 40 6.99 8.92 3.99
CA ASN A 40 6.51 10.28 3.80
C ASN A 40 5.97 10.50 2.37
N ASP A 41 5.47 11.70 2.07
CA ASP A 41 4.86 12.04 0.78
C ASP A 41 5.87 12.08 -0.38
N ALA A 42 7.17 12.14 -0.07
CA ALA A 42 8.25 12.00 -1.04
C ALA A 42 8.68 10.54 -1.23
N ASN A 43 7.87 9.58 -0.77
CA ASN A 43 8.16 8.14 -0.76
C ASN A 43 9.40 7.72 0.03
N GLN A 44 9.89 8.55 0.94
CA GLN A 44 11.05 8.26 1.79
C GLN A 44 10.60 7.66 3.12
N VAL A 45 11.23 6.56 3.53
CA VAL A 45 11.00 5.96 4.85
C VAL A 45 11.95 6.60 5.85
N VAL A 46 11.49 7.51 6.70
CA VAL A 46 12.35 8.30 7.60
C VAL A 46 11.70 8.51 8.98
N PRO A 47 12.50 8.76 10.04
CA PRO A 47 11.97 8.98 11.39
C PRO A 47 11.48 10.41 11.57
N TYR A 48 10.32 10.56 12.19
CA TYR A 48 9.72 11.83 12.60
C TYR A 48 9.37 11.79 14.09
N PRO A 49 9.48 12.92 14.84
CA PRO A 49 9.10 12.97 16.25
C PRO A 49 7.66 12.52 16.46
N THR A 50 7.40 11.66 17.46
CA THR A 50 6.04 11.19 17.77
C THR A 50 5.08 12.34 18.14
N SER A 51 5.63 13.44 18.66
CA SER A 51 4.88 14.63 19.06
C SER A 51 4.10 15.28 17.91
N LEU A 52 4.52 15.06 16.64
CA LEU A 52 3.84 15.58 15.45
C LEU A 52 2.51 14.87 15.14
N PHE A 53 2.32 13.68 15.68
CA PHE A 53 1.24 12.81 15.26
C PHE A 53 0.23 12.50 16.36
N GLU A 54 -0.99 12.20 15.94
CA GLU A 54 -1.98 11.48 16.71
C GLU A 54 -2.11 10.04 16.19
N ILE A 55 -2.48 9.12 17.08
CA ILE A 55 -2.64 7.71 16.74
C ILE A 55 -4.05 7.52 16.16
N VAL A 56 -4.12 7.03 14.92
CA VAL A 56 -5.37 6.69 14.23
C VAL A 56 -5.73 5.22 14.44
N SER A 57 -4.71 4.35 14.50
CA SER A 57 -4.86 2.93 14.78
C SER A 57 -3.68 2.49 15.64
N ASP A 58 -3.95 1.97 16.82
CA ASP A 58 -2.94 1.44 17.74
C ASP A 58 -2.67 -0.05 17.52
N LYS A 59 -3.25 -0.65 16.47
CA LYS A 59 -3.04 -2.06 16.15
C LYS A 59 -1.56 -2.35 15.96
N VAL A 60 -1.06 -3.30 16.75
CA VAL A 60 0.29 -3.85 16.60
C VAL A 60 0.10 -5.32 16.30
N ASN A 61 0.64 -5.79 15.18
CA ASN A 61 0.47 -7.19 14.80
C ASN A 61 1.37 -8.12 15.63
N SER A 62 1.08 -9.42 15.60
CA SER A 62 1.74 -10.41 16.46
C SER A 62 3.24 -10.56 16.22
N ASP A 63 3.77 -10.05 15.11
CA ASP A 63 5.18 -10.16 14.75
C ASP A 63 6.02 -8.97 15.25
N TRP A 64 5.42 -7.97 15.89
CA TRP A 64 6.19 -6.88 16.45
C TRP A 64 6.83 -7.28 17.78
N ILE A 65 8.06 -6.83 17.98
CA ILE A 65 8.83 -7.06 19.20
C ILE A 65 9.40 -5.75 19.72
N LEU A 66 9.61 -5.68 21.04
CA LEU A 66 10.46 -4.68 21.63
C LEU A 66 11.92 -5.12 21.51
N TRP A 67 12.64 -4.53 20.56
CA TRP A 67 14.05 -4.77 20.35
C TRP A 67 14.89 -3.77 21.15
N ASN A 68 15.62 -4.26 22.14
CA ASN A 68 16.58 -3.47 22.92
C ASN A 68 17.92 -3.44 22.17
N LYS A 69 18.31 -2.25 21.70
CA LYS A 69 19.54 -2.06 20.92
C LYS A 69 20.75 -1.96 21.88
N PRO A 70 21.95 -2.37 21.44
CA PRO A 70 23.17 -2.35 22.26
C PRO A 70 23.60 -0.96 22.78
N ASN A 71 23.09 0.13 22.20
CA ASN A 71 23.42 1.51 22.54
C ASN A 71 22.47 2.15 23.59
N ASN A 72 21.75 1.33 24.38
CA ASN A 72 20.71 1.76 25.33
C ASN A 72 19.55 2.54 24.67
N SER A 73 19.30 2.28 23.38
CA SER A 73 18.06 2.69 22.71
C SER A 73 17.17 1.47 22.51
N SER A 74 15.90 1.67 22.19
CA SER A 74 14.97 0.58 21.90
C SER A 74 14.14 0.90 20.66
N ALA A 75 13.54 -0.13 20.09
CA ALA A 75 12.55 0.03 19.05
C ALA A 75 11.43 -1.01 19.20
N LEU A 76 10.18 -0.57 19.09
CA LEU A 76 9.04 -1.43 18.86
C LEU A 76 8.84 -1.53 17.34
N LEU A 77 9.10 -2.70 16.77
CA LEU A 77 9.12 -2.92 15.31
C LEU A 77 8.84 -4.39 14.93
N PRO A 78 8.47 -4.69 13.68
CA PRO A 78 8.40 -6.06 13.16
C PRO A 78 9.71 -6.83 13.38
N LYS A 79 9.64 -8.07 13.88
CA LYS A 79 10.82 -8.91 14.22
C LYS A 79 11.85 -9.02 13.09
N GLN A 80 11.42 -8.94 11.84
CA GLN A 80 12.26 -9.04 10.66
C GLN A 80 13.17 -7.81 10.48
N PHE A 81 12.81 -6.66 11.05
CA PHE A 81 13.63 -5.45 11.07
C PHE A 81 14.62 -5.44 12.24
N ALA A 82 14.56 -6.43 13.15
CA ALA A 82 15.26 -6.40 14.44
C ALA A 82 16.74 -6.84 14.35
N TYR A 83 17.51 -6.16 13.52
CA TYR A 83 18.97 -6.30 13.48
C TYR A 83 19.66 -4.97 13.19
N LEU A 84 20.93 -4.86 13.60
CA LEU A 84 21.66 -3.59 13.73
C LEU A 84 21.67 -2.74 12.45
N SER A 85 21.94 -3.37 11.31
CA SER A 85 22.12 -2.68 10.03
C SER A 85 20.84 -2.57 9.20
N PHE A 86 19.66 -3.03 9.67
CA PHE A 86 18.47 -3.14 8.80
C PHE A 86 18.16 -1.85 8.02
N TRP A 87 18.11 -0.71 8.71
CA TRP A 87 17.83 0.57 8.05
C TRP A 87 18.97 1.02 7.13
N GLU A 88 20.23 0.77 7.50
CA GLU A 88 21.39 1.09 6.67
C GLU A 88 21.38 0.26 5.38
N ASP A 89 21.15 -1.05 5.51
CA ASP A 89 21.02 -2.00 4.41
C ASP A 89 19.85 -1.61 3.50
N TYR A 90 18.71 -1.22 4.08
CA TYR A 90 17.56 -0.70 3.33
C TYR A 90 17.90 0.56 2.53
N TYR A 91 18.60 1.53 3.13
CA TYR A 91 18.99 2.78 2.44
C TYR A 91 20.11 2.60 1.42
N ASN A 92 20.89 1.52 1.53
CA ASN A 92 21.93 1.14 0.58
C ASN A 92 21.40 0.23 -0.55
N ASP A 93 20.08 0.07 -0.66
CA ASP A 93 19.41 -0.79 -1.65
C ASP A 93 19.84 -2.27 -1.58
N GLU A 94 20.21 -2.75 -0.39
CA GLU A 94 20.57 -4.15 -0.19
C GLU A 94 19.36 -5.05 -0.44
N LEU A 95 19.52 -6.00 -1.37
CA LEU A 95 18.42 -6.79 -1.94
C LEU A 95 17.56 -7.48 -0.87
N GLU A 96 18.18 -8.05 0.16
CA GLU A 96 17.45 -8.75 1.22
C GLU A 96 16.68 -7.79 2.14
N ALA A 97 17.24 -6.61 2.44
CA ALA A 97 16.56 -5.60 3.24
C ALA A 97 15.34 -5.04 2.49
N LEU A 98 15.47 -4.78 1.18
CA LEU A 98 14.35 -4.36 0.33
C LEU A 98 13.23 -5.41 0.26
N LYS A 99 13.58 -6.70 0.09
CA LYS A 99 12.60 -7.80 0.10
C LYS A 99 11.86 -7.88 1.43
N ILE A 100 12.60 -7.83 2.54
CA ILE A 100 12.01 -7.86 3.89
C ILE A 100 11.10 -6.65 4.10
N PHE A 101 11.56 -5.45 3.72
CA PHE A 101 10.77 -4.23 3.83
C PHE A 101 9.47 -4.33 3.04
N ASN A 102 9.52 -4.73 1.77
CA ASN A 102 8.35 -4.86 0.93
C ASN A 102 7.36 -5.90 1.47
N LEU A 103 7.86 -7.05 1.93
CA LEU A 103 7.01 -8.08 2.55
C LEU A 103 6.26 -7.54 3.77
N ILE A 104 6.95 -6.81 4.65
CA ILE A 104 6.36 -6.24 5.85
C ILE A 104 5.42 -5.08 5.52
N LYS A 105 5.80 -4.23 4.55
CA LYS A 105 4.94 -3.16 4.05
C LYS A 105 3.62 -3.74 3.55
N GLU A 106 3.66 -4.75 2.69
CA GLU A 106 2.44 -5.45 2.23
C GLU A 106 1.60 -5.97 3.39
N GLN A 107 2.22 -6.67 4.37
CA GLN A 107 1.50 -7.21 5.52
C GLN A 107 0.79 -6.11 6.34
N LEU A 108 1.48 -5.02 6.66
CA LEU A 108 0.92 -3.91 7.41
C LEU A 108 -0.21 -3.22 6.64
N PHE A 109 -0.07 -3.07 5.32
CA PHE A 109 -1.13 -2.55 4.47
C PHE A 109 -2.36 -3.45 4.53
N GLN A 110 -2.21 -4.78 4.41
CA GLN A 110 -3.34 -5.72 4.46
C GLN A 110 -4.15 -5.64 5.76
N GLU A 111 -3.46 -5.49 6.90
CA GLU A 111 -4.08 -5.45 8.22
C GLU A 111 -4.87 -4.15 8.49
N GLU A 112 -4.55 -3.09 7.75
CA GLU A 112 -5.06 -1.74 8.00
C GLU A 112 -5.77 -1.12 6.79
N LEU A 113 -5.97 -1.88 5.71
CA LEU A 113 -6.51 -1.36 4.45
C LEU A 113 -7.97 -0.91 4.62
N GLU A 114 -8.21 0.38 4.39
CA GLU A 114 -9.53 0.99 4.39
C GLU A 114 -10.03 1.26 2.97
N GLU A 115 -11.34 1.11 2.75
CA GLU A 115 -11.98 1.29 1.44
C GLU A 115 -11.77 2.70 0.86
N ASN A 116 -11.89 3.72 1.69
CA ASN A 116 -11.73 5.12 1.26
C ASN A 116 -10.32 5.41 0.76
N GLU A 117 -9.29 4.79 1.34
CA GLU A 117 -7.92 5.05 0.96
C GLU A 117 -7.56 4.37 -0.36
N VAL A 118 -8.07 3.16 -0.58
CA VAL A 118 -7.92 2.49 -1.88
C VAL A 118 -8.62 3.30 -2.97
N ARG A 119 -9.76 3.90 -2.67
CA ARG A 119 -10.45 4.82 -3.58
C ARG A 119 -9.58 6.05 -3.88
N GLU A 120 -9.06 6.72 -2.86
CA GLU A 120 -8.18 7.89 -3.03
C GLU A 120 -6.93 7.56 -3.87
N ILE A 121 -6.32 6.38 -3.67
CA ILE A 121 -5.18 5.93 -4.49
C ILE A 121 -5.57 5.81 -5.97
N PHE A 122 -6.72 5.23 -6.27
CA PHE A 122 -7.21 5.13 -7.65
C PHE A 122 -7.55 6.51 -8.25
N GLU A 123 -7.99 7.47 -7.45
CA GLU A 123 -8.31 8.85 -7.90
C GLU A 123 -7.06 9.72 -8.15
N ILE A 124 -5.96 9.49 -7.43
CA ILE A 124 -4.69 10.24 -7.59
C ILE A 124 -3.93 9.81 -8.85
N GLU A 125 -4.27 8.65 -9.42
CA GLU A 125 -3.68 8.11 -10.65
C GLU A 125 -2.15 7.92 -10.62
N ASN A 126 -1.58 7.70 -9.43
CA ASN A 126 -0.16 7.36 -9.30
C ASN A 126 0.08 5.89 -9.67
N GLU A 127 0.76 5.62 -10.78
CA GLU A 127 0.97 4.27 -11.32
C GLU A 127 1.67 3.33 -10.32
N ASP A 128 2.65 3.82 -9.56
CA ASP A 128 3.40 3.02 -8.58
C ASP A 128 2.53 2.62 -7.39
N GLU A 129 1.74 3.55 -6.85
CA GLU A 129 0.81 3.28 -5.75
C GLU A 129 -0.32 2.35 -6.19
N ILE A 130 -0.85 2.56 -7.40
CA ILE A 130 -1.89 1.71 -7.99
C ILE A 130 -1.35 0.29 -8.23
N THR A 131 -0.15 0.17 -8.78
CA THR A 131 0.51 -1.12 -8.99
C THR A 131 0.72 -1.84 -7.65
N PHE A 132 1.20 -1.12 -6.63
CA PHE A 132 1.39 -1.67 -5.30
C PHE A 132 0.06 -2.19 -4.71
N ILE A 133 -1.00 -1.38 -4.73
CA ILE A 133 -2.28 -1.77 -4.14
C ILE A 133 -2.91 -2.96 -4.88
N LEU A 134 -2.88 -2.97 -6.21
CA LEU A 134 -3.41 -4.09 -7.00
C LEU A 134 -2.67 -5.39 -6.72
N ASN A 135 -1.34 -5.35 -6.58
CA ASN A 135 -0.56 -6.54 -6.20
C ASN A 135 -0.93 -7.05 -4.79
N VAL A 136 -1.13 -6.14 -3.83
CA VAL A 136 -1.61 -6.51 -2.48
C VAL A 136 -2.99 -7.17 -2.55
N LEU A 137 -3.91 -6.61 -3.34
CA LEU A 137 -5.26 -7.13 -3.51
C LEU A 137 -5.28 -8.50 -4.22
N ILE A 138 -4.44 -8.69 -5.25
CA ILE A 138 -4.26 -9.99 -5.94
C ILE A 138 -3.77 -11.06 -4.96
N LYS A 139 -2.75 -10.72 -4.17
CA LYS A 139 -2.13 -11.65 -3.22
C LYS A 139 -3.10 -12.07 -2.11
N THR A 140 -3.90 -11.14 -1.61
CA THR A 140 -4.90 -11.40 -0.56
C THR A 140 -6.20 -11.99 -1.06
N LYS A 141 -6.50 -11.83 -2.36
CA LYS A 141 -7.82 -12.13 -2.94
C LYS A 141 -8.94 -11.42 -2.17
N ASP A 142 -8.71 -10.17 -1.78
CA ASP A 142 -9.66 -9.42 -0.97
C ASP A 142 -10.86 -8.97 -1.81
N ILE A 143 -12.03 -9.57 -1.57
CA ILE A 143 -13.26 -9.32 -2.33
C ILE A 143 -13.88 -7.93 -2.08
N ARG A 144 -13.49 -7.25 -1.00
CA ARG A 144 -14.14 -5.99 -0.57
C ARG A 144 -13.97 -4.87 -1.62
N PHE A 145 -12.93 -4.96 -2.44
CA PHE A 145 -12.52 -3.91 -3.36
C PHE A 145 -12.96 -4.15 -4.81
N ILE A 146 -13.69 -5.22 -5.10
CA ILE A 146 -14.13 -5.57 -6.47
C ILE A 146 -14.80 -4.38 -7.16
N ASN A 147 -15.78 -3.74 -6.51
CA ASN A 147 -16.53 -2.64 -7.11
C ASN A 147 -15.67 -1.39 -7.34
N LEU A 148 -14.72 -1.11 -6.45
CA LEU A 148 -13.76 -0.01 -6.64
C LEU A 148 -12.85 -0.27 -7.83
N VAL A 149 -12.34 -1.50 -7.97
CA VAL A 149 -11.50 -1.86 -9.11
C VAL A 149 -12.28 -1.84 -10.41
N ILE A 150 -13.54 -2.29 -10.44
CA ILE A 150 -14.41 -2.14 -11.61
C ILE A 150 -14.58 -0.67 -12.00
N GLN A 151 -14.82 0.21 -11.03
CA GLN A 151 -14.95 1.66 -11.29
C GLN A 151 -13.67 2.25 -11.87
N TYR A 152 -12.52 1.92 -11.28
CA TYR A 152 -11.20 2.33 -11.77
C TYR A 152 -10.96 1.91 -13.22
N VAL A 153 -11.24 0.64 -13.54
CA VAL A 153 -11.01 0.14 -14.91
C VAL A 153 -11.97 0.79 -15.91
N LYS A 154 -13.23 1.03 -15.51
CA LYS A 154 -14.19 1.73 -16.37
C LYS A 154 -13.71 3.13 -16.75
N SER A 155 -13.25 3.92 -15.78
CA SER A 155 -12.72 5.26 -16.08
C SER A 155 -11.49 5.18 -16.99
N LYS A 156 -10.57 4.24 -16.73
CA LYS A 156 -9.36 4.09 -17.57
C LYS A 156 -9.63 3.69 -19.01
N LEU A 157 -10.61 2.81 -19.26
CA LEU A 157 -10.99 2.41 -20.62
C LEU A 157 -11.76 3.52 -21.36
N GLU A 158 -12.45 4.41 -20.65
CA GLU A 158 -13.14 5.56 -21.25
C GLU A 158 -12.17 6.70 -21.60
N GLU A 159 -11.08 6.85 -20.83
CA GLU A 159 -10.12 7.94 -20.98
C GLU A 159 -8.93 7.63 -21.90
N SER A 160 -8.58 6.35 -22.08
CA SER A 160 -7.35 5.95 -22.78
C SER A 160 -7.58 4.93 -23.89
N ASN A 161 -6.92 5.13 -25.04
CA ASN A 161 -6.84 4.17 -26.16
C ASN A 161 -5.54 3.34 -26.10
N GLY A 162 -4.88 3.26 -24.94
CA GLY A 162 -3.51 2.75 -24.80
C GLY A 162 -3.39 1.57 -23.83
N GLU A 163 -2.41 0.71 -24.06
CA GLU A 163 -2.01 -0.31 -23.09
C GLU A 163 -1.48 0.33 -21.81
N ASP A 164 -2.24 0.22 -20.73
CA ASP A 164 -1.82 0.57 -19.37
C ASP A 164 -1.63 -0.70 -18.53
N ASN A 165 -0.44 -0.83 -17.92
CA ASN A 165 -0.07 -1.98 -17.10
C ASN A 165 -0.97 -2.12 -15.87
N THR A 166 -1.42 -1.01 -15.29
CA THR A 166 -2.27 -1.04 -14.09
C THR A 166 -3.67 -1.52 -14.43
N THR A 167 -4.22 -1.11 -15.58
CA THR A 167 -5.46 -1.66 -16.13
C THR A 167 -5.37 -3.18 -16.31
N LEU A 168 -4.28 -3.70 -16.88
CA LEU A 168 -4.10 -5.15 -17.00
C LEU A 168 -4.02 -5.86 -15.64
N LEU A 169 -3.32 -5.27 -14.66
CA LEU A 169 -3.27 -5.80 -13.29
C LEU A 169 -4.66 -5.82 -12.64
N ALA A 170 -5.47 -4.79 -12.88
CA ALA A 170 -6.84 -4.72 -12.38
C ALA A 170 -7.72 -5.81 -13.00
N PHE A 171 -7.63 -6.07 -14.31
CA PHE A 171 -8.31 -7.22 -14.94
C PHE A 171 -7.87 -8.55 -14.33
N ARG A 172 -6.57 -8.74 -14.08
CA ARG A 172 -6.04 -9.94 -13.43
C ARG A 172 -6.52 -10.10 -11.99
N TYR A 173 -6.69 -9.00 -11.25
CA TYR A 173 -7.31 -9.04 -9.94
C TYR A 173 -8.77 -9.49 -10.05
N LEU A 174 -9.56 -8.86 -10.93
CA LEU A 174 -10.97 -9.17 -11.12
C LEU A 174 -11.18 -10.63 -11.54
N SER A 175 -10.32 -11.18 -12.41
CA SER A 175 -10.46 -12.56 -12.90
C SER A 175 -10.30 -13.65 -11.81
N LEU A 176 -9.84 -13.29 -10.60
CA LEU A 176 -9.75 -14.19 -9.46
C LEU A 176 -11.12 -14.53 -8.83
N PHE A 177 -12.19 -13.85 -9.26
CA PHE A 177 -13.46 -13.78 -8.54
C PHE A 177 -14.66 -14.18 -9.43
N LYS A 178 -15.39 -15.23 -9.03
CA LYS A 178 -16.65 -15.69 -9.66
C LYS A 178 -17.88 -14.96 -9.12
N GLN A 179 -17.79 -13.63 -9.04
CA GLN A 179 -18.82 -12.75 -8.49
C GLN A 179 -19.65 -12.20 -9.64
N SER A 180 -20.97 -12.06 -9.44
CA SER A 180 -21.90 -11.55 -10.47
C SER A 180 -21.46 -10.21 -11.05
N GLU A 181 -20.94 -9.33 -10.21
CA GLU A 181 -20.48 -7.99 -10.60
C GLU A 181 -19.28 -8.06 -11.54
N VAL A 182 -18.40 -9.06 -11.36
CA VAL A 182 -17.27 -9.31 -12.24
C VAL A 182 -17.74 -9.93 -13.55
N GLU A 183 -18.63 -10.92 -13.49
CA GLU A 183 -19.22 -11.54 -14.68
C GLU A 183 -19.93 -10.51 -15.56
N ASP A 184 -20.81 -9.70 -14.97
CA ASP A 184 -21.54 -8.63 -15.64
C ASP A 184 -20.57 -7.62 -16.27
N TYR A 185 -19.51 -7.27 -15.55
CA TYR A 185 -18.49 -6.36 -16.07
C TYR A 185 -17.69 -6.95 -17.24
N PHE A 186 -17.28 -8.22 -17.15
CA PHE A 186 -16.54 -8.88 -18.23
C PHE A 186 -17.40 -9.13 -19.46
N LEU A 187 -18.70 -9.45 -19.29
CA LEU A 187 -19.66 -9.48 -20.40
C LEU A 187 -19.80 -8.10 -21.05
N TYR A 188 -19.93 -7.05 -20.25
CA TYR A 188 -19.96 -5.67 -20.75
C TYR A 188 -18.68 -5.33 -21.54
N TYR A 189 -17.51 -5.70 -21.02
CA TYR A 189 -16.23 -5.52 -21.71
C TYR A 189 -16.22 -6.22 -23.07
N LEU A 190 -16.64 -7.49 -23.14
CA LEU A 190 -16.68 -8.23 -24.41
C LEU A 190 -17.64 -7.62 -25.43
N THR A 191 -18.75 -7.01 -24.98
CA THR A 191 -19.66 -6.27 -25.87
C THR A 191 -19.09 -4.94 -26.37
N ASN A 192 -18.04 -4.42 -25.72
CA ASN A 192 -17.37 -3.16 -26.04
C ASN A 192 -15.86 -3.39 -26.24
N ILE A 193 -15.49 -4.52 -26.86
CA ILE A 193 -14.09 -4.97 -26.97
C ILE A 193 -13.17 -3.95 -27.67
N GLU A 194 -13.74 -3.06 -28.48
CA GLU A 194 -13.06 -1.94 -29.14
C GLU A 194 -12.44 -0.91 -28.17
N LEU A 195 -12.88 -0.89 -26.91
CA LEU A 195 -12.28 -0.08 -25.84
C LEU A 195 -11.01 -0.72 -25.25
N GLY A 196 -10.78 -2.02 -25.50
CA GLY A 196 -9.73 -2.81 -24.88
C GLY A 196 -8.55 -3.13 -25.80
N ASN A 197 -7.78 -4.15 -25.40
CA ASN A 197 -6.69 -4.70 -26.20
C ASN A 197 -6.64 -6.23 -26.07
N ASP A 198 -5.77 -6.87 -26.84
CA ASP A 198 -5.65 -8.33 -26.90
C ASP A 198 -5.31 -8.96 -25.54
N ARG A 199 -4.49 -8.30 -24.72
CA ARG A 199 -4.06 -8.81 -23.41
C ARG A 199 -5.20 -8.78 -22.40
N LEU A 200 -6.01 -7.72 -22.40
CA LEU A 200 -7.20 -7.65 -21.55
C LEU A 200 -8.22 -8.72 -21.98
N THR A 201 -8.39 -8.89 -23.29
CA THR A 201 -9.28 -9.89 -23.87
C THR A 201 -8.85 -11.31 -23.52
N GLU A 202 -7.54 -11.60 -23.51
CA GLU A 202 -6.99 -12.88 -23.07
C GLU A 202 -7.40 -13.20 -21.62
N VAL A 203 -7.23 -12.25 -20.69
CA VAL A 203 -7.63 -12.42 -19.28
C VAL A 203 -9.13 -12.73 -19.15
N VAL A 204 -9.98 -12.05 -19.93
CA VAL A 204 -11.43 -12.29 -19.89
C VAL A 204 -11.81 -13.63 -20.51
N ASN A 205 -11.14 -14.06 -21.58
CA ASN A 205 -11.38 -15.36 -22.19
C ASN A 205 -10.96 -16.50 -21.25
N GLU A 206 -9.82 -16.37 -20.58
CA GLU A 206 -9.37 -17.32 -19.55
C GLU A 206 -10.36 -17.40 -18.39
N TYR A 207 -11.02 -16.28 -18.05
CA TYR A 207 -12.03 -16.26 -17.01
C TYR A 207 -13.27 -17.10 -17.36
N PHE A 208 -13.74 -17.07 -18.60
CA PHE A 208 -14.93 -17.81 -19.03
C PHE A 208 -14.66 -19.24 -19.52
N SER A 209 -13.38 -19.63 -19.64
CA SER A 209 -12.95 -20.98 -20.01
C SER A 209 -13.02 -21.95 -18.83
#